data_AF-A0A368F7Z3-F1
#
_entry.id   AF-A0A368F7Z3-F1
#
_cell.length_a   1.000
_cell.length_b   1.000
_cell.length_c   1.000
_cell.angle_alpha   90.00
_cell.angle_beta   90.00
_cell.angle_gamma   90.00
#
_symmetry.space_group_name_H-M   'P 1'
#
loop_
_entity.id
_entity.type
_entity.pdbx_description
1 polymer ?
#
loop_
_entity_poly.entity_id
_entity_poly.type
_entity_poly.pdbx_seq_one_letter_code
_entity_poly.pdbx_strand_id
1 'polypeptide(L)'
;MCFQAKKIGLVDSVVQPLGDGLEPAAVTTHRYLERVAVDTARQLASGSLKVNREKPLLQKVMNKALNTSLVLDNVVMKMAKDKVMKQTGGNYPAPLKILEAIRAGIVEGPSRGYDLESKSFGELTQSYQSKALIGLFNGSTECKKNKYGQGLPVKEVAVVGAGLMGAGIANVTIDKGLKCVLLDMNEQGLERGENQIATHLNGQMKRKKINKLERERIMTNLVASCDYNSMKDADVVIEAVFEDLPLKHKVIKQIEGIVGKDTIIASNTSALPIKEIAKASSRPDKSFTALGFDEISMYWTTSVYFFYLVHPIVRKGALWPIS
;
A
#
# COMPACT_ATOMS: atom_id res chain seq x y z
N MET A 1 -4.25 3.46 13.47
CA MET A 1 -4.30 2.04 13.89
C MET A 1 -4.40 1.86 15.41
N CYS A 2 -3.56 2.51 16.22
CA CYS A 2 -3.54 2.32 17.69
C CYS A 2 -4.88 2.62 18.40
N PHE A 3 -5.63 3.65 17.97
CA PHE A 3 -6.96 3.93 18.54
C PHE A 3 -7.99 2.82 18.28
N GLN A 4 -7.92 2.16 17.12
CA GLN A 4 -8.79 1.02 16.82
C GLN A 4 -8.41 -0.19 17.67
N ALA A 5 -7.11 -0.43 17.86
CA ALA A 5 -6.59 -1.47 18.75
C ALA A 5 -7.04 -1.24 20.22
N LYS A 6 -7.03 0.01 20.69
CA LYS A 6 -7.60 0.38 22.01
C LYS A 6 -9.10 0.13 22.08
N LYS A 7 -9.86 0.56 21.06
CA LYS A 7 -11.33 0.40 21.03
C LYS A 7 -11.77 -1.07 21.06
N ILE A 8 -11.02 -1.96 20.42
CA ILE A 8 -11.32 -3.41 20.44
C ILE A 8 -10.76 -4.12 21.68
N GLY A 9 -10.00 -3.42 22.52
CA GLY A 9 -9.41 -3.95 23.75
C GLY A 9 -8.13 -4.77 23.56
N LEU A 10 -7.45 -4.62 22.42
CA LEU A 10 -6.13 -5.24 22.18
C LEU A 10 -5.01 -4.50 22.93
N VAL A 11 -5.18 -3.20 23.17
CA VAL A 11 -4.24 -2.36 23.91
C VAL A 11 -5.00 -1.60 25.01
N ASP A 12 -4.44 -1.55 26.22
CA ASP A 12 -5.10 -0.88 27.36
C ASP A 12 -4.99 0.66 27.31
N SER A 13 -3.88 1.20 26.80
CA SER A 13 -3.65 2.64 26.69
C SER A 13 -2.95 3.05 25.39
N VAL A 14 -3.12 4.31 25.00
CA VAL A 14 -2.47 4.89 23.82
C VAL A 14 -1.86 6.23 24.20
N VAL A 15 -0.68 6.50 23.68
CA VAL A 15 0.04 7.75 23.87
C VAL A 15 0.14 8.44 22.52
N GLN A 16 -0.11 9.75 22.48
CA GLN A 16 0.10 10.53 21.27
C GLN A 16 1.59 10.83 21.11
N PRO A 17 2.15 10.72 19.89
CA PRO A 17 3.52 11.10 19.64
C PRO A 17 3.74 12.58 19.92
N LEU A 18 4.93 12.93 20.39
CA LEU A 18 5.33 14.31 20.64
C LEU A 18 5.95 14.90 19.37
N GLY A 19 5.82 16.23 19.21
CA GLY A 19 6.49 16.97 18.14
C GLY A 19 7.98 17.14 18.39
N ASP A 20 8.64 17.87 17.49
CA ASP A 20 10.05 18.22 17.65
C ASP A 20 10.27 19.12 18.87
N GLY A 21 11.37 18.89 19.58
CA GLY A 21 11.79 19.66 20.74
C GLY A 21 13.29 19.92 20.70
N LEU A 22 13.97 19.76 21.84
CA LEU A 22 15.44 19.82 21.89
C LEU A 22 16.11 18.64 21.15
N GLU A 23 15.37 17.55 20.99
CA GLU A 23 15.77 16.36 20.23
C GLU A 23 14.70 16.08 19.15
N PRO A 24 15.05 15.30 18.10
CA PRO A 24 14.09 14.89 17.08
C PRO A 24 12.84 14.22 17.68
N ALA A 25 11.67 14.47 17.09
CA ALA A 25 10.37 13.97 17.57
C ALA A 25 10.36 12.46 17.88
N ALA A 26 11.05 11.65 17.08
CA ALA A 26 11.14 10.21 17.28
C ALA A 26 11.80 9.85 18.63
N VAL A 27 12.94 10.47 18.94
CA VAL A 27 13.69 10.20 20.18
C VAL A 27 12.89 10.68 21.40
N THR A 28 12.37 11.90 21.32
CA THR A 28 11.54 12.51 22.36
C THR A 28 10.29 11.65 22.63
N THR A 29 9.63 11.17 21.59
CA THR A 29 8.45 10.30 21.71
C THR A 29 8.79 8.96 22.35
N HIS A 30 9.91 8.33 22.00
CA HIS A 30 10.33 7.06 22.62
C HIS A 30 10.63 7.23 24.11
N ARG A 31 11.37 8.28 24.48
CA ARG A 31 11.67 8.58 25.89
C ARG A 31 10.39 8.87 26.68
N TYR A 32 9.45 9.60 26.08
CA TYR A 32 8.15 9.86 26.70
C TYR A 32 7.33 8.59 26.88
N LEU A 33 7.30 7.72 25.86
CA LEU A 33 6.61 6.43 25.94
C LEU A 33 7.19 5.56 27.06
N GLU A 34 8.52 5.49 27.18
CA GLU A 34 9.20 4.78 28.25
C GLU A 34 8.81 5.33 29.62
N ARG A 35 8.86 6.65 29.80
CA ARG A 35 8.47 7.30 31.05
C ARG A 35 7.04 6.96 31.44
N VAL A 36 6.09 7.08 30.50
CA VAL A 36 4.68 6.75 30.72
C VAL A 36 4.52 5.26 31.06
N ALA A 37 5.28 4.36 30.42
CA ALA A 37 5.25 2.94 30.71
C ALA A 37 5.77 2.63 32.13
N VAL A 38 6.87 3.25 32.56
CA VAL A 38 7.42 3.10 33.92
C VAL A 38 6.45 3.64 34.96
N ASP A 39 5.86 4.81 34.73
CA ASP A 39 4.90 5.39 35.66
C ASP A 39 3.62 4.54 35.74
N THR A 40 3.15 3.99 34.61
CA THR A 40 2.03 3.04 34.57
C THR A 40 2.36 1.76 35.35
N ALA A 41 3.56 1.20 35.18
CA ALA A 41 4.01 0.02 35.91
C ALA A 41 4.06 0.28 37.43
N ARG A 42 4.56 1.45 37.86
CA ARG A 42 4.57 1.87 39.27
C ARG A 42 3.15 1.97 39.83
N GLN A 43 2.22 2.57 39.07
CA GLN A 43 0.82 2.71 39.50
C GLN A 43 0.07 1.37 39.55
N LEU A 44 0.41 0.42 38.68
CA LEU A 44 -0.11 -0.94 38.74
C LEU A 44 0.43 -1.68 39.97
N ALA A 45 1.73 -1.53 40.26
CA ALA A 45 2.37 -2.14 41.42
C ALA A 45 1.86 -1.58 42.75
N SER A 46 1.59 -0.27 42.82
CA SER A 46 1.00 0.39 44.00
C SER A 46 -0.51 0.16 44.14
N GLY A 47 -1.17 -0.40 43.12
CA GLY A 47 -2.62 -0.60 43.08
C GLY A 47 -3.44 0.67 42.83
N SER A 48 -2.79 1.82 42.60
CA SER A 48 -3.48 3.09 42.32
C SER A 48 -4.17 3.09 40.95
N LEU A 49 -3.67 2.31 40.00
CA LEU A 49 -4.29 2.12 38.69
C LEU A 49 -4.93 0.73 38.62
N LYS A 50 -6.26 0.68 38.46
CA LYS A 50 -6.99 -0.56 38.16
C LYS A 50 -7.32 -0.60 36.67
N VAL A 51 -6.95 -1.70 36.02
CA VAL A 51 -7.25 -1.93 34.60
C VAL A 51 -8.75 -2.22 34.46
N ASN A 52 -9.55 -1.20 34.16
CA ASN A 52 -10.97 -1.38 33.90
C ASN A 52 -11.21 -1.73 32.42
N ARG A 53 -11.61 -2.97 32.17
CA ARG A 53 -12.00 -3.49 30.85
C ARG A 53 -13.52 -3.71 30.75
N GLU A 54 -14.31 -2.86 31.42
CA GLU A 54 -15.77 -2.94 31.37
C GLU A 54 -16.31 -2.73 29.96
N LYS A 55 -16.73 -3.84 29.35
CA LYS A 55 -17.50 -3.81 28.11
C LYS A 55 -18.97 -3.50 28.42
N PRO A 56 -19.69 -2.78 27.54
CA PRO A 56 -21.12 -2.56 27.65
C PRO A 56 -21.88 -3.88 27.88
N LEU A 57 -22.96 -3.83 28.67
CA LEU A 57 -23.74 -5.02 29.06
C LEU A 57 -24.17 -5.86 27.85
N LEU A 58 -24.61 -5.20 26.77
CA LEU A 58 -24.99 -5.83 25.51
C LEU A 58 -23.84 -6.67 24.90
N GLN A 59 -22.61 -6.15 24.91
CA GLN A 59 -21.44 -6.90 24.41
C GLN A 59 -21.09 -8.08 25.32
N LYS A 60 -21.23 -7.95 26.64
CA LYS A 60 -20.99 -9.05 27.58
C LYS A 60 -21.97 -10.20 27.34
N VAL A 61 -23.26 -9.89 27.21
CA VAL A 61 -24.32 -10.87 26.93
C VAL A 61 -24.10 -11.53 25.57
N MET A 62 -23.84 -10.75 24.52
CA MET A 62 -23.58 -11.27 23.18
C MET A 62 -22.35 -12.20 23.15
N ASN A 63 -21.23 -11.80 23.78
CA ASN A 63 -20.03 -12.63 23.83
C ASN A 63 -20.27 -13.94 24.59
N LYS A 64 -21.02 -13.90 25.69
CA LYS A 64 -21.37 -15.10 26.45
C LYS A 64 -22.26 -16.05 25.65
N ALA A 65 -23.24 -15.52 24.92
CA ALA A 65 -24.10 -16.31 24.04
C ALA A 65 -23.30 -16.96 22.89
N LEU A 66 -22.41 -16.20 22.24
CA LEU A 66 -21.58 -16.68 21.12
C LEU A 66 -20.52 -17.71 21.54
N ASN A 67 -20.06 -17.67 22.80
CA ASN A 67 -19.08 -18.61 23.34
C ASN A 67 -19.71 -19.88 23.93
N THR A 68 -21.04 -20.02 23.89
CA THR A 68 -21.70 -21.28 24.27
C THR A 68 -21.37 -22.33 23.21
N SER A 69 -20.92 -23.53 23.60
CA SER A 69 -20.38 -24.55 22.69
C SER A 69 -21.28 -24.83 21.47
N LEU A 70 -22.59 -24.92 21.67
CA LEU A 70 -23.57 -25.15 20.61
C LEU A 70 -23.66 -24.01 19.58
N VAL A 71 -23.58 -22.75 20.02
CA VAL A 71 -23.64 -21.57 19.14
C VAL A 71 -22.29 -21.35 18.47
N LEU A 72 -21.21 -21.51 19.22
CA LEU A 72 -19.86 -21.41 18.72
C LEU A 72 -19.63 -22.40 17.58
N ASP A 73 -19.96 -23.67 17.77
CA ASP A 73 -19.68 -24.72 16.80
C ASP A 73 -20.62 -24.64 15.58
N ASN A 74 -21.93 -24.52 15.80
CA ASN A 74 -22.90 -24.63 14.72
C ASN A 74 -23.11 -23.35 13.91
N VAL A 75 -22.79 -22.18 14.49
CA VAL A 75 -23.01 -20.88 13.85
C VAL A 75 -21.68 -20.20 13.56
N VAL A 76 -20.90 -19.87 14.59
CA VAL A 76 -19.70 -19.03 14.41
C VAL A 76 -18.61 -19.77 13.63
N MET A 77 -18.22 -20.97 14.08
CA MET A 77 -17.16 -21.77 13.48
C MET A 77 -17.57 -22.27 12.10
N LYS A 78 -18.82 -22.70 11.92
CA LYS A 78 -19.36 -23.10 10.61
C LYS A 78 -19.31 -21.95 9.61
N MET A 79 -19.86 -20.78 9.95
CA MET A 79 -19.82 -19.61 9.06
C MET A 79 -18.39 -19.16 8.76
N ALA A 80 -17.50 -19.18 9.75
CA ALA A 80 -16.09 -18.85 9.55
C ALA A 80 -15.41 -19.84 8.61
N LYS A 81 -15.62 -21.15 8.81
CA LYS A 81 -15.10 -22.21 7.94
C LYS A 81 -15.63 -22.09 6.52
N ASP A 82 -16.93 -21.92 6.33
CA ASP A 82 -17.56 -21.79 5.01
C ASP A 82 -17.01 -20.57 4.27
N LYS A 83 -16.84 -19.45 4.97
CA LYS A 83 -16.24 -18.23 4.41
C LYS A 83 -14.77 -18.44 4.04
N VAL A 84 -13.99 -19.07 4.91
CA VAL A 84 -12.58 -19.42 4.65
C VAL A 84 -12.50 -20.33 3.43
N MET A 85 -13.26 -21.41 3.37
CA MET A 85 -13.27 -22.34 2.23
C MET A 85 -13.64 -21.63 0.93
N LYS A 86 -14.67 -20.77 0.96
CA LYS A 86 -15.09 -19.98 -0.20
C LYS A 86 -14.00 -19.01 -0.67
N GLN A 87 -13.29 -18.34 0.24
CA GLN A 87 -12.26 -17.35 -0.11
C GLN A 87 -10.91 -17.98 -0.48
N THR A 88 -10.59 -19.14 0.08
CA THR A 88 -9.28 -19.81 -0.09
C THR A 88 -9.31 -20.92 -1.14
N GLY A 89 -10.51 -21.34 -1.57
CA GLY A 89 -10.70 -22.53 -2.41
C GLY A 89 -10.21 -23.83 -1.74
N GLY A 90 -10.00 -23.82 -0.41
CA GLY A 90 -9.46 -24.97 0.33
C GLY A 90 -7.94 -25.18 0.19
N ASN A 91 -7.22 -24.29 -0.52
CA ASN A 91 -5.79 -24.49 -0.81
C ASN A 91 -4.86 -24.12 0.35
N TYR A 92 -5.38 -23.43 1.37
CA TYR A 92 -4.59 -22.87 2.47
C TYR A 92 -4.95 -23.58 3.77
N PRO A 93 -4.06 -24.42 4.33
CA PRO A 93 -4.36 -25.19 5.54
C PRO A 93 -4.35 -24.33 6.82
N ALA A 94 -3.58 -23.24 6.85
CA ALA A 94 -3.40 -22.43 8.05
C ALA A 94 -4.70 -21.79 8.57
N PRO A 95 -5.56 -21.14 7.74
CA PRO A 95 -6.84 -20.61 8.19
C PRO A 95 -7.75 -21.62 8.89
N LEU A 96 -7.77 -22.88 8.43
CA LEU A 96 -8.58 -23.94 9.04
C LEU A 96 -8.02 -24.40 10.38
N LYS A 97 -6.70 -24.62 10.45
CA LYS A 97 -5.99 -25.00 11.68
C LYS A 97 -6.09 -23.91 12.76
N ILE A 98 -6.11 -22.64 12.37
CA ILE A 98 -6.35 -21.51 13.29
C ILE A 98 -7.75 -21.61 13.93
N LEU A 99 -8.79 -21.92 13.14
CA LEU A 99 -10.14 -22.11 13.68
C LEU A 99 -10.21 -23.29 14.66
N GLU A 100 -9.52 -24.39 14.37
CA GLU A 100 -9.43 -25.56 15.25
C GLU A 100 -8.76 -25.23 16.59
N ALA A 101 -7.61 -24.55 16.57
CA ALA A 101 -6.90 -24.13 17.77
C ALA A 101 -7.71 -23.16 18.64
N ILE A 102 -8.36 -22.17 18.02
CA ILE A 102 -9.24 -21.22 18.72
C ILE A 102 -10.43 -21.95 19.36
N ARG A 103 -11.08 -22.86 18.61
CA ARG A 103 -12.20 -23.64 19.12
C ARG A 103 -11.77 -24.48 20.33
N ALA A 104 -10.67 -25.22 20.24
CA ALA A 104 -10.16 -26.03 21.35
C ALA A 104 -9.86 -25.16 22.58
N GLY A 105 -9.25 -23.99 22.40
CA GLY A 105 -8.98 -23.05 23.50
C GLY A 105 -10.24 -22.53 24.20
N ILE A 106 -11.33 -22.30 23.46
CA ILE A 106 -12.60 -21.78 24.02
C ILE A 106 -13.44 -22.91 24.65
N VAL A 107 -13.53 -24.08 24.00
CA VAL A 107 -14.43 -25.18 24.41
C VAL A 107 -13.76 -26.13 25.41
N GLU A 108 -12.55 -26.57 25.12
CA GLU A 108 -11.81 -27.57 25.91
C GLU A 108 -10.90 -26.90 26.96
N GLY A 109 -10.62 -25.61 26.78
CA GLY A 109 -9.88 -24.77 27.72
C GLY A 109 -8.45 -24.42 27.25
N PRO A 110 -7.79 -23.46 27.93
CA PRO A 110 -6.56 -22.86 27.44
C PRO A 110 -5.41 -23.85 27.24
N SER A 111 -5.17 -24.76 28.20
CA SER A 111 -4.08 -25.74 28.12
C SER A 111 -4.17 -26.54 26.83
N ARG A 112 -5.34 -27.10 26.56
CA ARG A 112 -5.60 -27.91 25.37
C ARG A 112 -5.49 -27.10 24.08
N GLY A 113 -5.93 -25.84 24.11
CA GLY A 113 -5.77 -24.88 23.01
C GLY A 113 -4.30 -24.62 22.67
N TYR A 114 -3.46 -24.33 23.68
CA TYR A 114 -2.02 -24.12 23.50
C TYR A 114 -1.31 -25.38 22.98
N ASP A 115 -1.69 -26.57 23.46
CA ASP A 115 -1.15 -27.83 22.96
C ASP A 115 -1.48 -28.03 21.47
N LEU A 116 -2.73 -27.73 21.07
CA LEU A 116 -3.16 -27.83 19.67
C LEU A 116 -2.50 -26.76 18.80
N GLU A 117 -2.33 -25.54 19.31
CA GLU A 117 -1.64 -24.44 18.65
C GLU A 117 -0.20 -24.83 18.34
N SER A 118 0.55 -25.31 19.35
CA SER A 118 1.95 -25.74 19.21
C SER A 118 2.10 -26.85 18.17
N LYS A 119 1.25 -27.89 18.25
CA LYS A 119 1.25 -29.00 17.29
C LYS A 119 0.92 -28.52 15.87
N SER A 120 -0.14 -27.74 15.72
CA SER A 120 -0.59 -27.23 14.42
C SER A 120 0.41 -26.28 13.80
N PHE A 121 1.08 -25.46 14.61
CA PHE A 121 2.17 -24.60 14.16
C PHE A 121 3.31 -25.43 13.56
N GLY A 122 3.76 -26.47 14.28
CA GLY A 122 4.76 -27.41 13.78
C GLY A 122 4.36 -28.02 12.44
N GLU A 123 3.15 -28.57 12.33
CA GLU A 123 2.60 -29.13 11.08
C GLU A 123 2.60 -28.10 9.92
N LEU A 124 2.12 -26.88 10.19
CA LEU A 124 2.02 -25.82 9.19
C LEU A 124 3.37 -25.32 8.71
N THR A 125 4.37 -25.20 9.59
CA THR A 125 5.72 -24.79 9.18
C THR A 125 6.35 -25.75 8.18
N GLN A 126 5.99 -27.04 8.24
CA GLN A 126 6.51 -28.05 7.31
C GLN A 126 5.73 -28.13 5.99
N SER A 127 4.53 -27.53 5.93
CA SER A 127 3.70 -27.54 4.72
C SER A 127 4.36 -26.82 3.54
N TYR A 128 4.02 -27.29 2.33
CA TYR A 128 4.47 -26.67 1.08
C TYR A 128 3.98 -25.22 0.96
N GLN A 129 2.72 -24.96 1.32
CA GLN A 129 2.11 -23.63 1.24
C GLN A 129 2.84 -22.62 2.12
N SER A 130 3.20 -22.98 3.34
CA SER A 130 3.96 -22.11 4.23
C SER A 130 5.32 -21.74 3.63
N LYS A 131 6.08 -22.74 3.15
CA LYS A 131 7.39 -22.54 2.50
C LYS A 131 7.26 -21.64 1.26
N ALA A 132 6.25 -21.86 0.42
CA ALA A 132 5.98 -21.03 -0.75
C ALA A 132 5.65 -19.58 -0.38
N LEU A 133 4.80 -19.37 0.62
CA LEU A 133 4.44 -18.02 1.10
C LEU A 133 5.62 -17.28 1.72
N ILE A 134 6.51 -17.98 2.44
CA ILE A 134 7.77 -17.40 2.95
C ILE A 134 8.68 -17.00 1.79
N GLY A 135 8.78 -17.84 0.75
CA GLY A 135 9.51 -17.52 -0.47
C GLY A 135 8.97 -16.24 -1.15
N LEU A 136 7.65 -16.14 -1.29
CA LEU A 136 6.99 -14.93 -1.81
C LEU A 136 7.22 -13.71 -0.92
N PHE A 137 7.19 -13.87 0.41
CA PHE A 137 7.47 -12.78 1.35
C PHE A 137 8.91 -12.25 1.16
N ASN A 138 9.89 -13.15 1.10
CA ASN A 138 11.29 -12.79 0.89
C ASN A 138 11.48 -12.13 -0.48
N GLY A 139 10.93 -12.72 -1.55
CA GLY A 139 10.94 -12.14 -2.89
C GLY A 139 10.32 -10.74 -2.92
N SER A 140 9.16 -10.54 -2.27
CA SER A 140 8.50 -9.24 -2.19
C SER A 140 9.32 -8.21 -1.39
N THR A 141 10.11 -8.66 -0.41
CA THR A 141 10.98 -7.80 0.40
C THR A 141 12.22 -7.37 -0.38
N GLU A 142 12.80 -8.27 -1.19
CA GLU A 142 13.92 -7.93 -2.07
C GLU A 142 13.49 -7.04 -3.25
N CYS A 143 12.32 -7.27 -3.84
CA CYS A 143 11.75 -6.37 -4.86
C CYS A 143 11.40 -4.97 -4.30
N LYS A 144 11.26 -4.84 -2.98
CA LYS A 144 11.16 -3.58 -2.25
C LYS A 144 12.52 -2.99 -1.89
N LYS A 145 13.62 -3.41 -2.51
CA LYS A 145 14.90 -2.73 -2.37
C LYS A 145 15.32 -2.24 -3.73
N ASN A 146 15.93 -1.06 -3.78
CA ASN A 146 16.44 -0.57 -5.04
C ASN A 146 17.70 -1.37 -5.41
N LYS A 147 17.57 -2.27 -6.39
CA LYS A 147 18.66 -3.11 -6.90
C LYS A 147 19.87 -2.31 -7.40
N TYR A 148 19.65 -1.06 -7.82
CA TYR A 148 20.64 -0.21 -8.46
C TYR A 148 21.19 0.89 -7.53
N GLY A 149 20.82 0.88 -6.24
CA GLY A 149 21.27 1.87 -5.25
C GLY A 149 20.39 3.13 -5.22
N GLN A 150 20.95 4.25 -4.76
CA GLN A 150 20.20 5.51 -4.68
C GLN A 150 20.17 6.22 -6.04
N GLY A 151 18.97 6.52 -6.55
CA GLY A 151 18.79 7.32 -7.77
C GLY A 151 18.77 8.82 -7.50
N LEU A 152 18.56 9.62 -8.56
CA LEU A 152 18.41 11.06 -8.41
C LEU A 152 17.08 11.41 -7.71
N PRO A 153 17.06 12.53 -6.96
CA PRO A 153 15.83 13.04 -6.41
C PRO A 153 14.87 13.47 -7.52
N VAL A 154 13.61 13.03 -7.42
CA VAL A 154 12.51 13.44 -8.28
C VAL A 154 11.63 14.40 -7.49
N LYS A 155 11.36 15.58 -8.05
CA LYS A 155 10.48 16.61 -7.46
C LYS A 155 9.16 16.70 -8.21
N GLU A 156 9.19 16.57 -9.52
CA GLU A 156 8.02 16.71 -10.39
C GLU A 156 7.93 15.54 -11.39
N VAL A 157 6.73 14.96 -11.46
CA VAL A 157 6.40 13.90 -12.41
C VAL A 157 5.29 14.39 -13.33
N ALA A 158 5.42 14.17 -14.63
CA ALA A 158 4.31 14.34 -15.57
C ALA A 158 3.74 13.00 -15.98
N VAL A 159 2.43 12.90 -16.12
CA VAL A 159 1.71 11.73 -16.62
C VAL A 159 0.92 12.14 -17.85
N VAL A 160 1.22 11.54 -19.00
CA VAL A 160 0.59 11.86 -20.29
C VAL A 160 -0.50 10.82 -20.60
N GLY A 161 -1.75 11.26 -20.51
CA GLY A 161 -2.97 10.45 -20.59
C GLY A 161 -3.68 10.42 -19.23
N ALA A 162 -4.89 10.98 -19.15
CA ALA A 162 -5.73 11.00 -17.94
C ALA A 162 -6.79 9.88 -17.92
N GLY A 163 -6.57 8.83 -18.72
CA GLY A 163 -7.33 7.59 -18.63
C GLY A 163 -7.14 6.87 -17.29
N LEU A 164 -7.75 5.69 -17.16
CA LEU A 164 -7.80 4.93 -15.90
C LEU A 164 -6.41 4.74 -15.27
N MET A 165 -5.42 4.30 -16.07
CA MET A 165 -4.07 4.04 -15.58
C MET A 165 -3.34 5.34 -15.24
N GLY A 166 -3.41 6.36 -16.09
CA GLY A 166 -2.72 7.62 -15.85
C GLY A 166 -3.22 8.36 -14.61
N ALA A 167 -4.54 8.39 -14.41
CA ALA A 167 -5.14 8.93 -13.18
C ALA A 167 -4.71 8.13 -11.93
N GLY A 168 -4.58 6.81 -12.05
CA GLY A 168 -4.07 5.96 -10.96
C GLY A 168 -2.61 6.21 -10.63
N ILE A 169 -1.76 6.35 -11.65
CA ILE A 169 -0.34 6.70 -11.50
C ILE A 169 -0.23 8.07 -10.83
N ALA A 170 -0.96 9.08 -11.34
CA ALA A 170 -0.98 10.43 -10.76
C ALA A 170 -1.43 10.42 -9.29
N ASN A 171 -2.48 9.68 -8.94
CA ASN A 171 -2.95 9.53 -7.55
C ASN A 171 -1.85 9.03 -6.61
N VAL A 172 -1.09 8.02 -7.04
CA VAL A 172 0.00 7.45 -6.23
C VAL A 172 1.15 8.42 -6.07
N THR A 173 1.48 9.16 -7.13
CA THR A 173 2.51 10.20 -7.11
C THR A 173 2.17 11.27 -6.07
N ILE A 174 0.96 11.83 -6.12
CA ILE A 174 0.56 12.93 -5.23
C ILE A 174 0.36 12.48 -3.78
N ASP A 175 -0.09 11.22 -3.56
CA ASP A 175 -0.21 10.61 -2.21
C ASP A 175 1.15 10.48 -1.52
N LYS A 176 2.25 10.39 -2.30
CA LYS A 176 3.63 10.43 -1.80
C LYS A 176 4.18 11.83 -1.61
N GLY A 177 3.41 12.87 -1.90
CA GLY A 177 3.81 14.27 -1.75
C GLY A 177 4.66 14.82 -2.90
N LEU A 178 4.72 14.11 -4.03
CA LEU A 178 5.38 14.60 -5.25
C LEU A 178 4.39 15.44 -6.05
N LYS A 179 4.88 16.53 -6.66
CA LYS A 179 4.08 17.30 -7.62
C LYS A 179 3.86 16.45 -8.87
N CYS A 180 2.62 16.37 -9.32
CA CYS A 180 2.24 15.60 -10.49
C CYS A 180 1.48 16.47 -11.49
N VAL A 181 1.98 16.57 -12.72
CA VAL A 181 1.26 17.17 -13.85
C VAL A 181 0.53 16.07 -14.59
N LEU A 182 -0.80 16.09 -14.60
CA LEU A 182 -1.63 15.16 -15.36
C LEU A 182 -2.06 15.84 -16.67
N LEU A 183 -1.63 15.28 -17.79
CA LEU A 183 -1.90 15.79 -19.13
C LEU A 183 -2.91 14.90 -19.86
N ASP A 184 -3.82 15.52 -20.61
CA ASP A 184 -4.66 14.84 -21.60
C ASP A 184 -4.90 15.77 -22.80
N MET A 185 -5.44 15.23 -23.88
CA MET A 185 -5.75 15.99 -25.10
C MET A 185 -7.07 16.77 -25.01
N ASN A 186 -7.97 16.39 -24.10
CA ASN A 186 -9.25 17.07 -23.90
C ASN A 186 -9.61 17.21 -22.42
N GLU A 187 -10.35 18.28 -22.10
CA GLU A 187 -10.78 18.59 -20.73
C GLU A 187 -11.65 17.49 -20.12
N GLN A 188 -12.45 16.79 -20.94
CA GLN A 188 -13.29 15.68 -20.47
C GLN A 188 -12.45 14.51 -19.93
N GLY A 189 -11.29 14.23 -20.54
CA GLY A 189 -10.34 13.22 -20.10
C GLY A 189 -9.73 13.60 -18.75
N LEU A 190 -9.31 14.85 -18.62
CA LEU A 190 -8.80 15.40 -17.36
C LEU A 190 -9.86 15.32 -16.25
N GLU A 191 -11.08 15.79 -16.52
CA GLU A 191 -12.17 15.78 -15.54
C GLU A 191 -12.46 14.35 -15.04
N ARG A 192 -12.48 13.36 -15.95
CA ARG A 192 -12.62 11.94 -15.55
C ARG A 192 -11.47 11.48 -14.66
N GLY A 193 -10.23 11.80 -15.02
CA GLY A 193 -9.05 11.45 -14.24
C GLY A 193 -9.05 12.09 -12.85
N GLU A 194 -9.32 13.40 -12.76
CA GLU A 194 -9.43 14.13 -11.50
C GLU A 194 -10.55 13.58 -10.61
N ASN A 195 -11.72 13.28 -11.18
CA ASN A 195 -12.83 12.68 -10.45
C ASN A 195 -12.49 11.29 -9.91
N GLN A 196 -11.71 10.49 -10.65
CA GLN A 196 -11.24 9.19 -10.19
C GLN A 196 -10.30 9.34 -8.97
N ILE A 197 -9.34 10.26 -9.04
CA ILE A 197 -8.41 10.58 -7.95
C ILE A 197 -9.20 11.07 -6.72
N ALA A 198 -10.11 12.03 -6.92
CA ALA A 198 -10.95 12.57 -5.86
C ALA A 198 -11.83 11.49 -5.21
N THR A 199 -12.38 10.57 -5.99
CA THR A 199 -13.18 9.43 -5.50
C THR A 199 -12.34 8.48 -4.65
N HIS A 200 -11.11 8.19 -5.10
CA HIS A 200 -10.18 7.35 -4.34
C HIS A 200 -9.85 7.97 -2.98
N LEU A 201 -9.48 9.25 -2.94
CA LEU A 201 -9.16 9.96 -1.69
C LEU A 201 -10.39 10.07 -0.77
N ASN A 202 -11.58 10.30 -1.33
CA ASN A 202 -12.84 10.23 -0.57
C ASN A 202 -13.07 8.85 0.06
N GLY A 203 -12.73 7.77 -0.65
CA GLY A 203 -12.77 6.41 -0.11
C GLY A 203 -11.77 6.22 1.04
N GLN A 204 -10.58 6.83 0.97
CA GLN A 204 -9.62 6.83 2.08
C GLN A 204 -10.16 7.59 3.31
N MET A 205 -10.80 8.75 3.11
CA MET A 205 -11.45 9.51 4.18
C MET A 205 -12.59 8.74 4.84
N LYS A 206 -13.49 8.11 4.05
CA LYS A 206 -14.58 7.27 4.57
C LYS A 206 -14.05 6.12 5.44
N ARG A 207 -12.89 5.56 5.08
CA ARG A 207 -12.18 4.52 5.84
C ARG A 207 -11.33 5.07 7.00
N LYS A 208 -11.40 6.38 7.28
CA LYS A 208 -10.63 7.09 8.31
C LYS A 208 -9.12 6.89 8.19
N LYS A 209 -8.61 6.76 6.97
CA LYS A 209 -7.17 6.69 6.69
C LYS A 209 -6.52 8.07 6.63
N ILE A 210 -7.24 9.04 6.07
CA ILE A 210 -6.85 10.45 5.96
C ILE A 210 -7.99 11.35 6.40
N ASN A 211 -7.68 12.57 6.82
CA ASN A 211 -8.64 13.62 7.15
C ASN A 211 -8.89 14.56 5.95
N LYS A 212 -9.80 15.53 6.12
CA LYS A 212 -10.17 16.47 5.05
C LYS A 212 -9.00 17.36 4.61
N LEU A 213 -8.24 17.89 5.57
CA LEU A 213 -7.10 18.76 5.29
C LEU A 213 -5.97 18.00 4.57
N GLU A 214 -5.72 16.75 4.96
CA GLU A 214 -4.76 15.86 4.30
C GLU A 214 -5.17 15.57 2.86
N ARG A 215 -6.45 15.26 2.61
CA ARG A 215 -6.98 15.10 1.24
C ARG A 215 -6.73 16.36 0.40
N GLU A 216 -7.10 17.53 0.92
CA GLU A 216 -6.94 18.78 0.19
C GLU A 216 -5.46 19.05 -0.11
N ARG A 217 -4.57 18.83 0.88
CA ARG A 217 -3.12 18.93 0.69
C ARG A 217 -2.59 17.98 -0.39
N ILE A 218 -3.05 16.73 -0.41
CA ILE A 218 -2.66 15.76 -1.45
C ILE A 218 -3.11 16.27 -2.83
N MET A 219 -4.36 16.75 -2.95
CA MET A 219 -4.87 17.27 -4.22
C MET A 219 -4.12 18.52 -4.70
N THR A 220 -3.59 19.37 -3.82
CA THR A 220 -2.78 20.53 -4.25
C THR A 220 -1.50 20.16 -4.99
N ASN A 221 -1.03 18.92 -4.87
CA ASN A 221 0.13 18.44 -5.63
C ASN A 221 -0.23 18.05 -7.07
N LEU A 222 -1.52 17.96 -7.41
CA LEU A 222 -1.98 17.61 -8.76
C LEU A 222 -2.18 18.88 -9.58
N VAL A 223 -1.63 18.90 -10.79
CA VAL A 223 -1.86 19.94 -11.79
C VAL A 223 -2.41 19.27 -13.05
N ALA A 224 -3.71 19.40 -13.31
CA ALA A 224 -4.34 18.95 -14.54
C ALA A 224 -4.19 20.01 -15.64
N SER A 225 -3.77 19.62 -16.84
CA SER A 225 -3.60 20.57 -17.95
C SER A 225 -3.76 19.91 -19.32
N CYS A 226 -4.28 20.67 -20.29
CA CYS A 226 -4.26 20.28 -21.71
C CYS A 226 -3.00 20.80 -22.43
N ASP A 227 -2.25 21.72 -21.80
CA ASP A 227 -1.04 22.31 -22.38
C ASP A 227 0.18 21.48 -22.01
N TYR A 228 0.78 20.86 -23.03
CA TYR A 228 1.99 20.06 -22.90
C TYR A 228 3.19 20.88 -22.40
N ASN A 229 3.20 22.21 -22.48
CA ASN A 229 4.27 23.01 -21.86
C ASN A 229 4.28 22.92 -20.33
N SER A 230 3.18 22.46 -19.73
CA SER A 230 3.07 22.30 -18.27
C SER A 230 4.04 21.24 -17.70
N MET A 231 4.57 20.33 -18.53
CA MET A 231 5.56 19.32 -18.10
C MET A 231 7.02 19.71 -18.34
N LYS A 232 7.32 20.95 -18.76
CA LYS A 232 8.69 21.39 -19.09
C LYS A 232 9.71 21.16 -17.96
N ASP A 233 9.26 21.27 -16.71
CA ASP A 233 10.08 21.16 -15.50
C ASP A 233 10.03 19.75 -14.88
N ALA A 234 9.42 18.78 -15.56
CA ALA A 234 9.31 17.41 -15.06
C ALA A 234 10.67 16.69 -15.08
N ASP A 235 11.01 16.07 -13.95
CA ASP A 235 12.18 15.19 -13.85
C ASP A 235 11.90 13.83 -14.51
N VAL A 236 10.64 13.39 -14.45
CA VAL A 236 10.16 12.12 -15.01
C VAL A 236 8.83 12.35 -15.72
N VAL A 237 8.71 11.85 -16.95
CA VAL A 237 7.46 11.80 -17.72
C VAL A 237 7.04 10.36 -17.91
N ILE A 238 5.78 10.05 -17.59
CA ILE A 238 5.18 8.73 -17.74
C ILE A 238 4.11 8.82 -18.82
N GLU A 239 4.35 8.19 -19.96
CA GLU A 239 3.38 8.06 -21.04
C GLU A 239 2.39 6.93 -20.71
N ALA A 240 1.10 7.23 -20.71
CA ALA A 240 0.00 6.33 -20.41
C ALA A 240 -1.18 6.55 -21.39
N VAL A 241 -0.87 6.74 -22.68
CA VAL A 241 -1.82 6.83 -23.78
C VAL A 241 -2.17 5.45 -24.34
N PHE A 242 -3.13 5.41 -25.27
CA PHE A 242 -3.58 4.16 -25.90
C PHE A 242 -2.45 3.33 -26.50
N GLU A 243 -2.65 2.01 -26.54
CA GLU A 243 -1.73 1.01 -27.12
C GLU A 243 -1.72 1.07 -28.66
N ASP A 244 -1.25 2.20 -29.19
CA ASP A 244 -1.04 2.45 -30.60
C ASP A 244 0.39 2.97 -30.83
N LEU A 245 1.20 2.24 -31.59
CA LEU A 245 2.62 2.55 -31.78
C LEU A 245 2.85 3.91 -32.48
N PRO A 246 2.15 4.24 -33.58
CA PRO A 246 2.23 5.57 -34.19
C PRO A 246 1.90 6.70 -33.22
N LEU A 247 0.85 6.55 -32.40
CA LEU A 247 0.47 7.51 -31.38
C LEU A 247 1.56 7.68 -30.32
N LYS A 248 2.06 6.59 -29.75
CA LYS A 248 3.15 6.64 -28.74
C LYS A 248 4.41 7.28 -29.32
N HIS A 249 4.78 6.97 -30.55
CA HIS A 249 5.89 7.62 -31.25
C HIS A 249 5.70 9.13 -31.38
N LYS A 250 4.49 9.56 -31.76
CA LYS A 250 4.15 10.99 -31.84
C LYS A 250 4.26 11.66 -30.47
N VAL A 251 3.68 11.06 -29.44
CA VAL A 251 3.70 11.58 -28.07
C VAL A 251 5.12 11.69 -27.52
N ILE A 252 5.96 10.69 -27.73
CA ILE A 252 7.36 10.71 -27.27
C ILE A 252 8.15 11.86 -27.92
N LYS A 253 7.99 12.07 -29.24
CA LYS A 253 8.64 13.19 -29.93
C LYS A 253 8.16 14.53 -29.39
N GLN A 254 6.86 14.66 -29.08
CA GLN A 254 6.31 15.86 -28.45
C GLN A 254 6.88 16.10 -27.05
N ILE A 255 6.99 15.05 -26.24
CA ILE A 255 7.60 15.11 -24.90
C ILE A 255 9.04 15.58 -25.00
N GLU A 256 9.86 14.94 -25.85
CA GLU A 256 11.28 15.30 -26.02
C GLU A 256 11.51 16.72 -26.53
N GLY A 257 10.57 17.26 -27.29
CA GLY A 257 10.63 18.65 -27.76
C GLY A 257 10.42 19.70 -26.66
N ILE A 258 9.91 19.31 -25.49
CA ILE A 258 9.50 20.22 -24.42
C ILE A 258 10.38 20.07 -23.18
N VAL A 259 10.66 18.82 -22.78
CA VAL A 259 11.34 18.54 -21.51
C VAL A 259 12.87 18.61 -21.62
N GLY A 260 13.53 18.78 -20.48
CA GLY A 260 14.99 18.83 -20.41
C GLY A 260 15.70 17.56 -20.89
N LYS A 261 16.99 17.70 -21.24
CA LYS A 261 17.85 16.59 -21.72
C LYS A 261 18.12 15.50 -20.67
N ASP A 262 17.93 15.83 -19.39
CA ASP A 262 18.12 14.91 -18.27
C ASP A 262 16.80 14.30 -17.78
N THR A 263 15.65 14.76 -18.30
CA THR A 263 14.34 14.18 -17.98
C THR A 263 14.26 12.73 -18.44
N ILE A 264 13.73 11.89 -17.57
CA ILE A 264 13.44 10.48 -17.85
C ILE A 264 12.06 10.37 -18.48
N ILE A 265 11.94 9.57 -19.53
CA ILE A 265 10.67 9.22 -20.18
C ILE A 265 10.42 7.73 -19.96
N ALA A 266 9.25 7.40 -19.45
CA ALA A 266 8.83 6.02 -19.25
C ALA A 266 7.50 5.78 -19.97
N SER A 267 7.35 4.62 -20.59
CA SER A 267 6.09 4.22 -21.22
C SER A 267 5.41 3.16 -20.37
N ASN A 268 4.17 3.43 -19.99
CA ASN A 268 3.26 2.45 -19.42
C ASN A 268 2.60 1.68 -20.57
N THR A 269 3.19 0.54 -20.91
CA THR A 269 2.70 -0.34 -21.97
C THR A 269 2.73 -1.80 -21.51
N SER A 270 1.74 -2.57 -21.92
CA SER A 270 1.64 -4.00 -21.63
C SER A 270 1.84 -4.88 -22.87
N ALA A 271 1.54 -4.37 -24.06
CA ALA A 271 1.56 -5.16 -25.30
C ALA A 271 2.69 -4.79 -26.25
N LEU A 272 3.11 -3.51 -26.31
CA LEU A 272 4.08 -3.05 -27.29
C LEU A 272 5.51 -3.21 -26.76
N PRO A 273 6.44 -3.79 -27.54
CA PRO A 273 7.82 -3.89 -27.12
C PRO A 273 8.45 -2.51 -26.94
N ILE A 274 9.07 -2.29 -25.77
CA ILE A 274 9.72 -1.03 -25.42
C ILE A 274 10.79 -0.61 -26.44
N LYS A 275 11.49 -1.59 -27.02
CA LYS A 275 12.45 -1.33 -28.11
C LYS A 275 11.81 -0.69 -29.33
N GLU A 276 10.59 -1.08 -29.68
CA GLU A 276 9.85 -0.52 -30.81
C GLU A 276 9.40 0.91 -30.51
N ILE A 277 8.92 1.15 -29.30
CA ILE A 277 8.51 2.49 -28.86
C ILE A 277 9.73 3.43 -28.78
N ALA A 278 10.85 2.95 -28.24
CA ALA A 278 12.09 3.70 -28.07
C ALA A 278 12.70 4.19 -29.39
N LYS A 279 12.37 3.57 -30.55
CA LYS A 279 12.84 4.02 -31.87
C LYS A 279 12.43 5.46 -32.22
N ALA A 280 11.38 5.99 -31.60
CA ALA A 280 10.98 7.38 -31.78
C ALA A 280 11.77 8.38 -30.92
N SER A 281 12.48 7.89 -29.90
CA SER A 281 13.30 8.72 -29.00
C SER A 281 14.63 9.07 -29.66
N SER A 282 15.06 10.32 -29.49
CA SER A 282 16.40 10.78 -29.84
C SER A 282 17.47 10.35 -28.84
N ARG A 283 17.08 9.76 -27.69
CA ARG A 283 17.94 9.38 -26.56
C ARG A 283 17.51 8.06 -25.88
N PRO A 284 17.36 6.96 -26.65
CA PRO A 284 16.81 5.69 -26.14
C PRO A 284 17.62 5.09 -24.98
N ASP A 285 18.95 5.22 -24.99
CA ASP A 285 19.83 4.59 -23.99
C ASP A 285 19.97 5.37 -22.68
N LYS A 286 19.43 6.59 -22.58
CA LYS A 286 19.62 7.46 -21.40
C LYS A 286 18.33 7.75 -20.65
N SER A 287 17.21 7.75 -21.35
CA SER A 287 15.97 8.33 -20.84
C SER A 287 14.73 7.50 -21.17
N PHE A 288 14.83 6.27 -21.70
CA PHE A 288 13.64 5.48 -22.02
C PHE A 288 13.55 4.17 -21.22
N THR A 289 12.47 3.99 -20.45
CA THR A 289 12.21 2.75 -19.72
C THR A 289 10.76 2.29 -19.84
N ALA A 290 10.53 0.99 -19.59
CA ALA A 290 9.21 0.42 -19.38
C ALA A 290 8.70 0.72 -17.97
N LEU A 291 7.39 0.96 -17.85
CA LEU A 291 6.65 0.77 -16.62
C LEU A 291 5.57 -0.29 -16.88
N GLY A 292 5.59 -1.38 -16.12
CA GLY A 292 4.51 -2.35 -16.13
C GLY A 292 3.50 -2.03 -15.03
N PHE A 293 2.39 -1.38 -15.36
CA PHE A 293 1.24 -1.26 -14.45
C PHE A 293 0.03 -2.00 -15.03
N ASP A 294 -0.40 -3.07 -14.36
CA ASP A 294 -1.70 -3.69 -14.61
C ASP A 294 -2.81 -3.02 -13.78
N GLU A 295 -4.00 -2.89 -14.37
CA GLU A 295 -5.26 -2.41 -13.76
C GLU A 295 -5.52 -3.03 -12.37
N ILE A 296 -5.12 -4.29 -12.19
CA ILE A 296 -5.32 -5.09 -10.97
C ILE A 296 -4.43 -4.60 -9.81
N SER A 297 -3.24 -4.05 -10.08
CA SER A 297 -2.31 -3.55 -9.07
C SER A 297 -2.81 -2.26 -8.39
N MET A 298 -3.66 -1.50 -9.10
CA MET A 298 -4.21 -0.22 -8.66
C MET A 298 -5.17 -0.32 -7.47
N TYR A 299 -5.89 -1.44 -7.34
CA TYR A 299 -6.86 -1.67 -6.28
C TYR A 299 -6.25 -2.24 -4.99
N TRP A 300 -5.03 -2.79 -5.03
CA TRP A 300 -4.48 -3.55 -3.89
C TRP A 300 -3.07 -3.15 -3.41
N THR A 301 -2.17 -2.59 -4.23
CA THR A 301 -0.76 -2.40 -3.81
C THR A 301 -0.02 -1.28 -4.54
N THR A 302 -0.55 -0.06 -4.49
CA THR A 302 0.02 1.05 -5.25
C THR A 302 1.11 1.86 -4.54
N SER A 303 1.30 1.70 -3.22
CA SER A 303 2.38 2.42 -2.52
C SER A 303 3.77 1.79 -2.65
N VAL A 304 3.88 0.57 -3.19
CA VAL A 304 5.13 -0.20 -3.16
C VAL A 304 5.89 -0.12 -4.48
N TYR A 305 5.24 -0.35 -5.63
CA TYR A 305 5.94 -0.48 -6.91
C TYR A 305 6.35 0.84 -7.56
N PHE A 306 5.61 1.93 -7.30
CA PHE A 306 5.86 3.23 -7.93
C PHE A 306 7.26 3.79 -7.60
N PHE A 307 7.71 3.65 -6.35
CA PHE A 307 9.01 4.18 -5.92
C PHE A 307 10.19 3.29 -6.39
N TYR A 308 10.02 1.97 -6.51
CA TYR A 308 11.09 1.07 -6.97
C TYR A 308 11.27 1.06 -8.48
N LEU A 309 10.31 1.55 -9.25
CA LEU A 309 10.43 1.68 -10.71
C LEU A 309 10.95 3.04 -11.15
N VAL A 310 10.60 4.12 -10.44
CA VAL A 310 11.00 5.49 -10.82
C VAL A 310 12.38 5.86 -10.27
N HIS A 311 12.73 5.37 -9.08
CA HIS A 311 13.99 5.70 -8.40
C HIS A 311 15.26 4.98 -8.91
N PRO A 312 15.25 3.90 -9.71
CA PRO A 312 16.46 3.33 -10.31
C PRO A 312 16.81 3.82 -11.71
N ILE A 313 16.00 4.67 -12.34
CA ILE A 313 16.19 4.97 -13.77
C ILE A 313 17.42 5.87 -14.02
N VAL A 314 18.05 6.41 -12.97
CA VAL A 314 19.22 7.28 -13.14
C VAL A 314 20.55 6.56 -12.91
N ARG A 315 20.94 5.73 -13.86
CA ARG A 315 22.34 5.68 -14.32
C ARG A 315 22.45 4.95 -15.65
N LYS A 316 22.96 5.67 -16.66
CA LYS A 316 23.56 5.20 -17.92
C LYS A 316 23.08 3.81 -18.41
N GLY A 317 21.95 3.76 -19.11
CA GLY A 317 21.67 2.71 -20.09
C GLY A 317 21.49 1.28 -19.58
N ALA A 318 20.98 1.07 -18.37
CA ALA A 318 20.58 -0.28 -17.94
C ALA A 318 19.21 -0.65 -18.55
N LEU A 319 19.25 -1.23 -19.75
CA LEU A 319 18.16 -2.04 -20.30
C LEU A 319 17.78 -3.13 -19.30
N TRP A 320 16.48 -3.32 -19.08
CA TRP A 320 15.96 -4.52 -18.43
C TRP A 320 16.42 -5.75 -19.23
N PRO A 321 17.18 -6.71 -18.66
CA PRO A 321 17.33 -8.01 -19.30
C PRO A 321 15.99 -8.71 -19.15
N ILE A 322 15.25 -8.78 -20.24
CA ILE A 322 14.04 -9.61 -20.36
C ILE A 322 14.55 -11.01 -20.74
N SER A 323 14.51 -11.94 -19.78
CA SER A 323 14.45 -13.37 -20.04
C SER A 323 12.99 -13.80 -19.94
#